data_AF-A0A5M3N1I7-F1
#
_entry.id   AF-A0A5M3N1I7-F1
#
_cell.length_a   1.000
_cell.length_b   1.000
_cell.length_c   1.000
_cell.angle_alpha   90.00
_cell.angle_beta   90.00
_cell.angle_gamma   90.00
#
_symmetry.space_group_name_H-M   'P 1'
#
loop_
_entity.id
_entity.type
_entity.pdbx_description
1 polymer ?
#
loop_
_entity_poly.entity_id
_entity_poly.type
_entity_poly.pdbx_seq_one_letter_code
_entity_poly.pdbx_strand_id
1 'polypeptide(L)'
;MSTDGNHNANHGNGTVAPQATTTHAMGVSHGPPLVATGDWTKDLVQLAKTAELKKHALTLQLQTAHIMSTHDALDQKDKAIQDIKEQKNKLDSERTRLLNCLAEINADRDKVDMLEVSIQRECTELRQKITTLEEGEYKTAKADVDRLRQELGQPPLPPLQTLLDERSSQYLQERRVNGEKRPAEDVVPLEVSASSASHPQVPGKRPRGRPKGSKNRGGKAGASVASASGLAASAAGTGA
;
A
#
# COMPACT_ATOMS: atom_id res chain seq x y z
N MET A 1 8.11 -17.80 -18.12
CA MET A 1 8.33 -19.05 -17.37
C MET A 1 7.37 -18.97 -16.19
N SER A 2 6.08 -19.35 -16.24
CA SER A 2 5.49 -20.65 -16.68
C SER A 2 6.38 -21.78 -16.20
N THR A 3 6.02 -22.63 -15.24
CA THR A 3 4.74 -23.24 -14.82
C THR A 3 4.88 -23.66 -13.35
N ASP A 4 3.85 -23.56 -12.50
CA ASP A 4 2.85 -24.60 -12.18
C ASP A 4 3.39 -26.01 -11.85
N GLY A 5 2.87 -26.57 -10.74
CA GLY A 5 3.00 -27.97 -10.34
C GLY A 5 2.82 -28.16 -8.82
N ASN A 6 1.66 -27.84 -8.24
CA ASN A 6 0.56 -28.78 -7.99
C ASN A 6 1.01 -30.21 -7.63
N HIS A 7 0.91 -30.60 -6.36
CA HIS A 7 0.66 -31.98 -5.95
C HIS A 7 -0.38 -32.01 -4.82
N ASN A 8 -1.62 -32.18 -5.26
CA ASN A 8 -2.74 -32.76 -4.55
C ASN A 8 -2.50 -34.28 -4.37
N ALA A 9 -2.57 -34.78 -3.14
CA ALA A 9 -2.94 -36.15 -2.77
C ALA A 9 -2.87 -36.25 -1.25
N ASN A 10 -3.72 -36.96 -0.51
CA ASN A 10 -4.97 -37.66 -0.76
C ASN A 10 -5.35 -38.15 0.64
N HIS A 11 -6.62 -38.06 1.01
CA HIS A 11 -7.12 -38.66 2.24
C HIS A 11 -7.02 -40.18 2.17
N GLY A 12 -6.42 -40.77 3.20
CA GLY A 12 -6.34 -42.21 3.41
C GLY A 12 -6.57 -42.52 4.87
N ASN A 13 -7.85 -42.48 5.26
CA ASN A 13 -8.36 -42.88 6.56
C ASN A 13 -8.11 -44.39 6.75
N GLY A 14 -7.06 -44.75 7.47
CA GLY A 14 -6.67 -46.13 7.76
C GLY A 14 -6.89 -46.47 9.23
N THR A 15 -8.14 -46.73 9.60
CA THR A 15 -8.54 -47.32 10.88
C THR A 15 -7.89 -48.70 11.04
N VAL A 16 -6.88 -48.82 11.89
CA VAL A 16 -6.30 -50.11 12.26
C VAL A 16 -6.96 -50.56 13.57
N ALA A 17 -7.95 -51.43 13.47
CA ALA A 17 -8.51 -52.18 14.59
C ALA A 17 -7.58 -53.36 14.93
N PRO A 18 -7.22 -53.61 16.21
CA PRO A 18 -6.65 -54.89 16.60
C PRO A 18 -7.78 -55.93 16.69
N GLN A 19 -7.89 -56.79 15.68
CA GLN A 19 -8.72 -57.99 15.78
C GLN A 19 -8.06 -58.98 16.74
N ALA A 20 -8.79 -59.29 17.80
CA ALA A 20 -8.60 -60.46 18.63
C ALA A 20 -9.35 -61.65 18.01
N THR A 21 -8.68 -62.78 17.80
CA THR A 21 -9.27 -64.15 17.75
C THR A 21 -8.11 -65.15 17.85
N THR A 22 -7.89 -65.76 19.02
CA THR A 22 -8.34 -67.12 19.40
C THR A 22 -7.60 -68.25 18.70
N THR A 23 -6.79 -69.00 19.47
CA THR A 23 -6.95 -70.46 19.67
C THR A 23 -5.94 -70.92 20.73
N HIS A 24 -6.38 -71.04 21.99
CA HIS A 24 -5.67 -71.84 22.99
C HIS A 24 -6.29 -73.24 22.99
N ALA A 25 -5.46 -74.23 22.69
CA ALA A 25 -5.80 -75.64 22.73
C ALA A 25 -6.24 -76.05 24.15
N MET A 26 -7.45 -76.59 24.28
CA MET A 26 -7.94 -77.22 25.49
C MET A 26 -7.43 -78.66 25.56
N GLY A 27 -6.33 -78.87 26.28
CA GLY A 27 -5.94 -80.18 26.79
C GLY A 27 -6.66 -80.43 28.11
N VAL A 28 -7.69 -81.28 28.08
CA VAL A 28 -8.34 -81.81 29.29
C VAL A 28 -7.47 -82.92 29.86
N SER A 29 -6.65 -82.59 30.85
CA SER A 29 -6.00 -83.56 31.73
C SER A 29 -6.71 -83.52 33.09
N HIS A 30 -7.44 -84.59 33.42
CA HIS A 30 -7.99 -84.80 34.76
C HIS A 30 -6.85 -85.14 35.73
N GLY A 31 -6.19 -84.08 36.23
CA GLY A 31 -5.31 -84.16 37.40
C GLY A 31 -6.11 -84.12 38.70
N PRO A 32 -5.56 -84.63 39.82
CA PRO A 32 -6.17 -84.55 41.14
C PRO A 32 -6.47 -83.08 41.50
N PRO A 33 -7.46 -82.80 42.37
CA PRO A 33 -7.87 -81.44 42.68
C PRO A 33 -6.66 -80.63 43.13
N LEU A 34 -6.24 -79.66 42.30
CA LEU A 34 -5.26 -78.66 42.67
C LEU A 34 -5.86 -77.81 43.79
N VAL A 35 -5.69 -78.29 45.01
CA VAL A 35 -5.81 -77.44 46.19
C VAL A 35 -4.72 -76.38 46.01
N ALA A 36 -5.14 -75.15 45.75
CA ALA A 36 -4.24 -74.01 45.62
C ALA A 36 -3.53 -73.78 46.96
N THR A 37 -2.40 -74.45 47.15
CA THR A 37 -1.38 -74.18 48.18
C THR A 37 -0.56 -72.95 47.79
N GLY A 38 -1.23 -71.91 47.29
CA GLY A 38 -0.66 -70.64 46.89
C GLY A 38 -1.41 -69.51 47.60
N ASP A 39 -0.67 -68.49 48.03
CA ASP A 39 -1.13 -67.38 48.86
C ASP A 39 -2.01 -66.40 48.05
N TRP A 40 -3.14 -66.87 47.53
CA TRP A 40 -4.03 -66.17 46.58
C TRP A 40 -4.46 -64.77 47.07
N THR A 41 -4.55 -64.58 48.37
CA THR A 41 -4.83 -63.30 49.01
C THR A 41 -3.73 -62.27 48.71
N LYS A 42 -2.45 -62.67 48.70
CA LYS A 42 -1.33 -61.79 48.35
C LYS A 42 -1.36 -61.43 46.87
N ASP A 43 -1.66 -62.40 46.01
CA ASP A 43 -1.76 -62.17 44.56
C ASP A 43 -2.90 -61.21 44.22
N LEU A 44 -4.04 -61.32 44.90
CA LEU A 44 -5.16 -60.40 44.75
C LEU A 44 -4.79 -58.97 45.19
N VAL A 45 -4.11 -58.83 46.33
CA VAL A 45 -3.63 -57.53 46.81
C VAL A 45 -2.59 -56.92 45.86
N GLN A 46 -1.68 -57.74 45.32
CA GLN A 46 -0.70 -57.29 44.32
C GLN A 46 -1.39 -56.85 43.02
N LEU A 47 -2.41 -57.58 42.57
CA LEU A 47 -3.18 -57.22 41.39
C LEU A 47 -3.90 -55.88 41.58
N ALA A 48 -4.53 -55.68 42.75
CA ALA A 48 -5.19 -54.41 43.10
C ALA A 48 -4.19 -53.24 43.09
N LYS A 49 -3.03 -53.40 43.76
CA LYS A 49 -1.96 -52.38 43.75
C LYS A 49 -1.44 -52.09 42.34
N THR A 50 -1.31 -53.14 41.51
CA THR A 50 -0.88 -53.00 40.11
C THR A 50 -1.92 -52.24 39.28
N ALA A 51 -3.21 -52.51 39.49
CA ALA A 51 -4.30 -51.80 38.82
C ALA A 51 -4.34 -50.32 39.24
N GLU A 52 -4.17 -50.04 40.53
CA GLU A 52 -4.11 -48.67 41.06
C GLU A 52 -2.90 -47.91 40.51
N LEU A 53 -1.71 -48.52 40.50
CA LEU A 53 -0.51 -47.94 39.90
C LEU A 53 -0.73 -47.60 38.42
N LYS A 54 -1.34 -48.52 37.64
CA LYS A 54 -1.66 -48.27 36.22
C LYS A 54 -2.64 -47.11 36.04
N LYS A 55 -3.64 -46.98 36.91
CA LYS A 55 -4.56 -45.83 36.91
C LYS A 55 -3.82 -44.51 37.13
N HIS A 56 -2.92 -44.45 38.12
CA HIS A 56 -2.12 -43.26 38.39
C HIS A 56 -1.16 -42.94 37.25
N ALA A 57 -0.48 -43.95 36.70
CA ALA A 57 0.42 -43.79 35.56
C ALA A 57 -0.31 -43.22 34.34
N LEU A 58 -1.50 -43.74 34.03
CA LEU A 58 -2.33 -43.23 32.93
C LEU A 58 -2.80 -41.78 33.18
N THR A 59 -3.19 -41.45 34.41
CA THR A 59 -3.60 -40.09 34.78
C THR A 59 -2.45 -39.11 34.59
N LEU A 60 -1.25 -39.49 35.04
CA LEU A 60 -0.04 -38.69 34.86
C LEU A 60 0.28 -38.50 33.38
N GLN A 61 0.22 -39.56 32.58
CA GLN A 61 0.46 -39.49 31.13
C GLN A 61 -0.52 -38.54 30.43
N LEU A 62 -1.80 -38.59 30.79
CA LEU A 62 -2.81 -37.68 30.25
C LEU A 62 -2.54 -36.22 30.63
N GLN A 63 -2.19 -35.98 31.89
CA GLN A 63 -1.85 -34.64 32.37
C GLN A 63 -0.58 -34.10 31.69
N THR A 64 0.45 -34.93 31.53
CA THR A 64 1.67 -34.58 30.79
C THR A 64 1.35 -34.21 29.35
N ALA A 65 0.53 -35.01 28.64
CA ALA A 65 0.12 -34.70 27.27
C ALA A 65 -0.65 -33.37 27.19
N HIS A 66 -1.53 -33.09 28.16
CA HIS A 66 -2.25 -31.82 28.22
C HIS A 66 -1.31 -30.64 28.46
N ILE A 67 -0.37 -30.76 29.42
CA ILE A 67 0.64 -29.72 29.68
C ILE A 67 1.47 -29.43 28.42
N MET A 68 1.96 -30.47 27.75
CA MET A 68 2.72 -30.32 26.51
C MET A 68 1.91 -29.62 25.42
N SER A 69 0.66 -30.05 25.20
CA SER A 69 -0.21 -29.41 24.21
C SER A 69 -0.50 -27.94 24.53
N THR A 70 -0.72 -27.61 25.81
CA THR A 70 -0.91 -26.21 26.23
C THR A 70 0.36 -25.39 26.07
N HIS A 71 1.54 -25.99 26.26
CA HIS A 71 2.83 -25.33 26.04
C HIS A 71 3.05 -25.01 24.57
N ASP A 72 2.82 -25.97 23.68
CA ASP A 72 2.94 -25.76 22.23
C ASP A 72 2.00 -24.64 21.75
N ALA A 73 0.77 -24.59 22.30
CA ALA A 73 -0.17 -23.53 22.00
C ALA A 73 0.29 -22.16 22.52
N LEU A 74 0.92 -22.12 23.69
CA LEU A 74 1.50 -20.89 24.24
C LEU A 74 2.64 -20.37 23.35
N ASP A 75 3.57 -21.23 22.97
CA ASP A 75 4.71 -20.88 22.10
C ASP A 75 4.24 -20.33 20.74
N GLN A 76 3.22 -20.94 20.15
CA GLN A 76 2.60 -20.45 18.92
C GLN A 76 2.00 -19.05 19.08
N LYS A 77 1.35 -18.79 20.21
CA LYS A 77 0.75 -17.48 20.51
C LYS A 77 1.83 -16.43 20.76
N ASP A 78 2.90 -16.78 21.47
CA ASP A 78 4.02 -15.86 21.72
C ASP A 78 4.73 -15.47 20.43
N LYS A 79 4.94 -16.44 19.53
CA LYS A 79 5.46 -16.15 18.18
C LYS A 79 4.54 -15.20 17.41
N ALA A 80 3.23 -15.48 17.40
CA ALA A 80 2.26 -14.62 16.71
C ALA A 80 2.25 -13.19 17.30
N ILE A 81 2.42 -13.04 18.62
CA ILE A 81 2.55 -11.73 19.26
C ILE A 81 3.81 -10.99 18.79
N GLN A 82 4.93 -11.68 18.66
CA GLN A 82 6.17 -11.09 18.14
C GLN A 82 5.99 -10.61 16.70
N ASP A 83 5.42 -11.46 15.83
CA ASP A 83 5.16 -11.13 14.43
C ASP A 83 4.25 -9.89 14.29
N ILE A 84 3.19 -9.81 15.11
CA ILE A 84 2.27 -8.66 15.12
C ILE A 84 2.98 -7.38 15.62
N LYS A 85 3.84 -7.48 16.64
CA LYS A 85 4.61 -6.33 17.14
C LYS A 85 5.57 -5.79 16.08
N GLU A 86 6.24 -6.67 15.34
CA GLU A 86 7.14 -6.27 14.26
C GLU A 86 6.38 -5.58 13.11
N GLN A 87 5.24 -6.16 12.69
CA GLN A 87 4.39 -5.55 11.67
C GLN A 87 3.89 -4.17 12.10
N LYS A 88 3.47 -4.03 13.36
CA LYS A 88 3.05 -2.74 13.92
C LYS A 88 4.19 -1.71 13.85
N ASN A 89 5.40 -2.07 14.30
CA ASN A 89 6.56 -1.17 14.28
C ASN A 89 6.91 -0.71 12.85
N LYS A 90 6.80 -1.61 11.87
CA LYS A 90 6.99 -1.27 10.46
C LYS A 90 5.95 -0.26 9.96
N LEU A 91 4.68 -0.46 10.29
CA LEU A 91 3.61 0.48 9.93
C LEU A 91 3.78 1.83 10.63
N ASP A 92 4.19 1.85 11.89
CA ASP A 92 4.43 3.11 12.64
C ASP A 92 5.60 3.91 12.04
N SER A 93 6.63 3.21 11.54
CA SER A 93 7.76 3.83 10.84
C SER A 93 7.34 4.42 9.49
N GLU A 94 6.56 3.69 8.69
CA GLU A 94 6.00 4.20 7.43
C GLU A 94 5.05 5.38 7.67
N ARG A 95 4.19 5.31 8.69
CA ARG A 95 3.32 6.42 9.09
C ARG A 95 4.14 7.68 9.38
N THR A 96 5.23 7.54 10.14
CA THR A 96 6.11 8.66 10.48
C THR A 96 6.78 9.23 9.23
N ARG A 97 7.30 8.37 8.36
CA ARG A 97 7.91 8.78 7.08
C ARG A 97 6.92 9.57 6.20
N LEU A 98 5.70 9.09 6.05
CA LEU A 98 4.67 9.76 5.24
C LEU A 98 4.24 11.10 5.85
N LEU A 99 4.15 11.20 7.17
CA LEU A 99 3.84 12.47 7.84
C LEU A 99 4.94 13.51 7.62
N ASN A 100 6.21 13.10 7.63
CA ASN A 100 7.32 14.01 7.33
C ASN A 100 7.27 14.49 5.87
N CYS A 101 7.05 13.59 4.90
CA CYS A 101 6.90 13.99 3.50
C CYS A 101 5.71 14.94 3.29
N LEU A 102 4.60 14.74 3.99
CA LEU A 102 3.45 15.64 3.91
C LEU A 102 3.78 17.03 4.50
N ALA A 103 4.56 17.07 5.59
CA ALA A 103 5.01 18.32 6.17
C ALA A 103 5.93 19.10 5.20
N GLU A 104 6.85 18.42 4.53
CA GLU A 104 7.72 19.00 3.48
C GLU A 104 6.91 19.59 2.33
N ILE A 105 5.96 18.82 1.77
CA ILE A 105 5.08 19.30 0.68
C ILE A 105 4.29 20.54 1.10
N ASN A 106 3.78 20.59 2.34
CA ASN A 106 3.07 21.76 2.83
C ASN A 106 3.99 22.97 2.95
N ALA A 107 5.22 22.80 3.44
CA ALA A 107 6.20 23.88 3.51
C ALA A 107 6.58 24.42 2.12
N ASP A 108 6.75 23.53 1.15
CA ASP A 108 7.03 23.91 -0.24
C ASP A 108 5.85 24.65 -0.87
N ARG A 109 4.61 24.20 -0.62
CA ARG A 109 3.41 24.90 -1.07
C ARG A 109 3.38 26.32 -0.50
N ASP A 110 3.57 26.47 0.81
CA ASP A 110 3.54 27.78 1.46
C ASP A 110 4.64 28.71 0.91
N LYS A 111 5.82 28.16 0.58
CA LYS A 111 6.90 28.90 -0.11
C LYS A 111 6.49 29.35 -1.51
N VAL A 112 5.85 28.48 -2.29
CA VAL A 112 5.36 28.81 -3.64
C VAL A 112 4.25 29.87 -3.57
N ASP A 113 3.32 29.76 -2.62
CA ASP A 113 2.25 30.75 -2.43
C ASP A 113 2.82 32.15 -2.12
N MET A 114 3.86 32.22 -1.28
CA MET A 114 4.57 33.47 -0.99
C MET A 114 5.26 34.06 -2.22
N LEU A 115 5.91 33.21 -3.03
CA LEU A 115 6.56 33.63 -4.28
C LEU A 115 5.53 34.10 -5.30
N GLU A 116 4.39 33.42 -5.41
CA GLU A 116 3.30 33.81 -6.30
C GLU A 116 2.79 35.20 -5.92
N VAL A 117 2.49 35.45 -4.66
CA VAL A 117 2.02 36.77 -4.18
C VAL A 117 3.06 37.86 -4.49
N SER A 118 4.35 37.59 -4.28
CA SER A 118 5.43 38.55 -4.61
C SER A 118 5.44 38.88 -6.10
N ILE A 119 5.44 37.86 -6.97
CA ILE A 119 5.48 38.03 -8.42
C ILE A 119 4.21 38.72 -8.92
N GLN A 120 3.04 38.40 -8.38
CA GLN A 120 1.78 39.06 -8.73
C GLN A 120 1.81 40.55 -8.39
N ARG A 121 2.38 40.92 -7.24
CA ARG A 121 2.58 42.31 -6.85
C ARG A 121 3.52 43.02 -7.81
N GLU A 122 4.69 42.43 -8.09
CA GLU A 122 5.67 42.99 -9.04
C GLU A 122 5.08 43.16 -10.44
N CYS A 123 4.31 42.18 -10.92
CA CYS A 123 3.59 42.28 -12.19
C CYS A 123 2.61 43.46 -12.20
N THR A 124 1.88 43.66 -11.10
CA THR A 124 0.93 44.77 -10.97
C THR A 124 1.66 46.11 -10.98
N GLU A 125 2.76 46.23 -10.24
CA GLU A 125 3.61 47.44 -10.20
C GLU A 125 4.20 47.75 -11.59
N LEU A 126 4.71 46.73 -12.30
CA LEU A 126 5.23 46.91 -13.66
C LEU A 126 4.14 47.32 -14.66
N ARG A 127 2.94 46.74 -14.59
CA ARG A 127 1.81 47.13 -15.44
C ARG A 127 1.39 48.59 -15.19
N GLN A 128 1.34 49.00 -13.93
CA GLN A 128 1.07 50.39 -13.57
C GLN A 128 2.16 51.31 -14.13
N LYS A 129 3.43 50.97 -13.95
CA LYS A 129 4.55 51.75 -14.47
C LYS A 129 4.52 51.88 -16.01
N ILE A 130 4.21 50.80 -16.72
CA ILE A 130 4.02 50.82 -18.18
C ILE A 130 2.91 51.80 -18.55
N THR A 131 1.74 51.69 -17.90
CA THR A 131 0.60 52.58 -18.16
C THR A 131 0.97 54.04 -17.95
N THR A 132 1.63 54.37 -16.83
CA THR A 132 2.08 55.75 -16.53
C THR A 132 3.04 56.29 -17.58
N LEU A 133 4.01 55.49 -18.04
CA LEU A 133 4.96 55.91 -19.07
C LEU A 133 4.29 56.08 -20.43
N GLU A 134 3.42 55.14 -20.81
CA GLU A 134 2.69 55.14 -22.08
C GLU A 134 1.75 56.34 -22.20
N GLU A 135 0.99 56.65 -21.15
CA GLU A 135 0.01 57.74 -21.16
C GLU A 135 0.62 59.12 -20.92
N GLY A 136 1.77 59.19 -20.24
CA GLY A 136 2.45 60.42 -19.87
C GLY A 136 3.53 60.85 -20.87
N GLU A 137 4.79 60.63 -20.46
CA GLU A 137 5.97 61.16 -21.15
C GLU A 137 6.11 60.61 -22.57
N TYR A 138 5.87 59.31 -22.78
CA TYR A 138 6.02 58.67 -24.10
C TYR A 138 5.05 59.26 -25.12
N LYS A 139 3.77 59.39 -24.76
CA LYS A 139 2.73 59.94 -25.65
C LYS A 139 3.04 61.37 -26.06
N THR A 140 3.47 62.19 -25.11
CA THR A 140 3.83 63.59 -25.35
C THR A 140 5.04 63.66 -26.29
N ALA A 141 6.11 62.94 -25.98
CA ALA A 141 7.31 62.91 -26.81
C ALA A 141 7.04 62.36 -28.22
N LYS A 142 6.21 61.32 -28.35
CA LYS A 142 5.82 60.78 -29.67
C LYS A 142 5.07 61.82 -30.50
N ALA A 143 4.13 62.54 -29.91
CA ALA A 143 3.38 63.59 -30.60
C ALA A 143 4.30 64.71 -31.10
N ASP A 144 5.27 65.14 -30.29
CA ASP A 144 6.25 66.15 -30.67
C ASP A 144 7.17 65.68 -31.81
N VAL A 145 7.66 64.43 -31.75
CA VAL A 145 8.48 63.85 -32.82
C VAL A 145 7.69 63.70 -34.12
N ASP A 146 6.45 63.23 -34.05
CA ASP A 146 5.61 63.07 -35.24
C ASP A 146 5.27 64.43 -35.88
N ARG A 147 5.07 65.48 -35.07
CA ARG A 147 4.91 66.86 -35.57
C ARG A 147 6.16 67.33 -36.32
N LEU A 148 7.34 67.17 -35.73
CA LEU A 148 8.61 67.55 -36.39
C LEU A 148 8.86 66.75 -37.66
N ARG A 149 8.52 65.46 -37.67
CA ARG A 149 8.61 64.62 -38.88
C ARG A 149 7.68 65.10 -39.97
N GLN A 150 6.46 65.48 -39.62
CA GLN A 150 5.49 66.04 -40.56
C GLN A 150 6.01 67.37 -41.16
N GLU A 151 6.61 68.24 -40.35
CA GLU A 151 7.24 69.49 -40.81
C GLU A 151 8.40 69.23 -41.78
N LEU A 152 9.14 68.13 -41.61
CA LEU A 152 10.23 67.69 -42.48
C LEU A 152 9.78 66.79 -43.66
N GLY A 153 8.49 66.54 -43.83
CA GLY A 153 7.95 65.67 -44.89
C GLY A 153 8.22 64.17 -44.69
N GLN A 154 8.57 63.73 -43.49
CA GLN A 154 8.77 62.33 -43.14
C GLN A 154 7.48 61.67 -42.60
N PRO A 155 7.29 60.36 -42.81
CA PRO A 155 6.15 59.63 -42.25
C PRO A 155 6.22 59.52 -40.72
N PRO A 156 5.07 59.42 -40.03
CA PRO A 156 5.01 59.30 -38.57
C PRO A 156 5.63 57.98 -38.09
N LEU A 157 6.06 57.97 -36.83
CA LEU A 157 6.62 56.78 -36.18
C LEU A 157 5.58 55.66 -36.05
N PRO A 158 6.01 54.38 -36.19
CA PRO A 158 5.18 53.22 -35.89
C PRO A 158 4.59 53.30 -34.47
N PRO A 159 3.39 52.73 -34.24
CA PRO A 159 2.80 52.69 -32.91
C PRO A 159 3.60 51.76 -32.00
N LEU A 160 3.62 52.07 -30.70
CA LEU A 160 4.32 51.28 -29.68
C LEU A 160 3.94 49.80 -29.71
N GLN A 161 2.67 49.50 -29.99
CA GLN A 161 2.16 48.14 -30.08
C GLN A 161 2.91 47.29 -31.10
N THR A 162 3.26 47.85 -32.27
CA THR A 162 4.02 47.11 -33.29
C THR A 162 5.40 46.67 -32.78
N LEU A 163 6.08 47.54 -32.02
CA LEU A 163 7.37 47.22 -31.42
C LEU A 163 7.24 46.18 -30.29
N LEU A 164 6.16 46.24 -29.51
CA LEU A 164 5.87 45.24 -28.47
C LEU A 164 5.58 43.88 -29.08
N ASP A 165 4.82 43.82 -30.18
CA ASP A 165 4.50 42.59 -30.89
C ASP A 165 5.77 41.94 -31.46
N GLU A 166 6.65 42.73 -32.09
CA GLU A 166 7.96 42.26 -32.55
C GLU A 166 8.80 41.69 -31.40
N ARG A 167 8.89 42.40 -30.26
CA ARG A 167 9.64 41.92 -29.09
C ARG A 167 9.02 40.65 -28.50
N SER A 168 7.69 40.54 -28.49
CA SER A 168 6.99 39.33 -28.04
C SER A 168 7.29 38.13 -28.93
N SER A 169 7.36 38.36 -30.25
CA SER A 169 7.70 37.31 -31.22
C SER A 169 9.15 36.83 -31.05
N GLN A 170 10.08 37.74 -30.77
CA GLN A 170 11.47 37.42 -30.45
C GLN A 170 11.58 36.58 -29.18
N TYR A 171 10.88 36.95 -28.10
CA TYR A 171 10.88 36.18 -26.86
C TYR A 171 10.34 34.75 -27.07
N LEU A 172 9.25 34.59 -27.83
CA LEU A 172 8.70 33.27 -28.15
C LEU A 172 9.66 32.45 -29.03
N GLN A 173 10.35 33.10 -29.96
CA GLN A 173 11.36 32.46 -30.80
C GLN A 173 12.58 32.04 -29.98
N GLU A 174 13.07 32.90 -29.10
CA GLU A 174 14.16 32.60 -28.16
C GLU A 174 13.77 31.45 -27.24
N ARG A 175 12.56 31.45 -26.68
CA ARG A 175 12.06 30.33 -25.86
C ARG A 175 11.96 29.02 -26.65
N ARG A 176 11.67 29.07 -27.95
CA ARG A 176 11.62 27.88 -28.82
C ARG A 176 13.02 27.35 -29.13
N VAL A 177 13.99 28.25 -29.37
CA VAL A 177 15.38 27.90 -29.71
C VAL A 177 16.18 27.47 -28.47
N ASN A 178 15.88 28.08 -27.32
CA ASN A 178 16.56 27.86 -26.05
C ASN A 178 15.81 26.90 -25.11
N GLY A 179 14.79 26.20 -25.64
CA GLY A 179 14.04 25.18 -24.91
C GLY A 179 15.00 24.12 -24.37
N GLU A 180 14.86 23.78 -23.08
CA GLU A 180 15.67 22.81 -22.32
C GLU A 180 16.92 23.33 -21.56
N LYS A 181 16.99 24.62 -21.18
CA LYS A 181 17.86 25.05 -20.07
C LYS A 181 17.05 25.73 -18.97
N ARG A 182 16.06 25.01 -18.42
CA ARG A 182 15.71 25.29 -17.03
C ARG A 182 16.73 24.53 -16.17
N PRO A 183 17.41 25.17 -15.21
CA PRO A 183 18.19 24.42 -14.25
C PRO A 183 17.20 23.50 -13.52
N ALA A 184 17.34 22.19 -13.74
CA ALA A 184 16.73 21.15 -12.92
C ALA A 184 17.49 21.04 -11.58
N GLU A 185 17.84 22.18 -10.99
CA GLU A 185 18.58 22.29 -9.74
C GLU A 185 17.60 22.69 -8.63
N ASP A 186 16.56 21.87 -8.42
CA ASP A 186 15.95 21.62 -7.10
C ASP A 186 14.95 20.45 -7.14
N VAL A 187 15.23 19.41 -7.94
CA VAL A 187 14.54 18.12 -7.80
C VAL A 187 15.59 17.12 -7.36
N VAL A 188 15.68 16.97 -6.03
CA VAL A 188 16.42 15.90 -5.36
C VAL A 188 16.25 14.57 -6.11
N PRO A 189 17.33 13.98 -6.65
CA PRO A 189 17.28 12.63 -7.21
C PRO A 189 17.02 11.63 -6.09
N LEU A 190 15.86 10.97 -6.12
CA LEU A 190 15.62 9.79 -5.30
C LEU A 190 16.48 8.65 -5.85
N GLU A 191 17.68 8.51 -5.31
CA GLU A 191 18.57 7.35 -5.44
C GLU A 191 17.82 6.07 -5.04
N VAL A 192 17.31 5.33 -6.04
CA VAL A 192 16.97 3.91 -5.85
C VAL A 192 18.29 3.14 -5.92
N SER A 193 18.92 2.99 -4.75
CA SER A 193 19.95 1.97 -4.52
C SER A 193 19.31 0.59 -4.66
N ALA A 194 19.42 -0.01 -5.84
CA ALA A 194 19.30 -1.45 -6.05
C ALA A 194 20.66 -1.96 -6.55
N SER A 195 21.40 -2.57 -5.64
CA SER A 195 22.73 -3.12 -5.89
C SER A 195 22.67 -4.43 -6.70
N SER A 196 23.44 -4.46 -7.79
CA SER A 196 24.12 -5.60 -8.42
C SER A 196 23.33 -6.80 -8.97
N ALA A 197 23.33 -6.95 -10.30
CA ALA A 197 24.24 -7.91 -10.97
C ALA A 197 24.22 -7.81 -12.52
N SER A 198 25.42 -7.67 -13.10
CA SER A 198 25.90 -8.10 -14.44
C SER A 198 25.24 -7.61 -15.75
N HIS A 199 26.01 -6.80 -16.49
CA HIS A 199 26.04 -6.49 -17.94
C HIS A 199 26.04 -7.74 -18.89
N PRO A 200 25.95 -7.65 -20.25
CA PRO A 200 25.73 -6.48 -21.14
C PRO A 200 24.78 -6.69 -22.39
N GLN A 201 24.44 -5.56 -23.05
CA GLN A 201 24.41 -5.34 -24.53
C GLN A 201 23.08 -5.39 -25.37
N VAL A 202 22.75 -4.20 -25.97
CA VAL A 202 22.18 -3.82 -27.31
C VAL A 202 20.65 -3.98 -27.66
N PRO A 203 20.10 -3.32 -28.72
CA PRO A 203 19.68 -1.89 -28.75
C PRO A 203 18.32 -1.59 -29.47
N GLY A 204 17.54 -0.63 -28.97
CA GLY A 204 16.69 0.29 -29.77
C GLY A 204 15.35 -0.19 -30.40
N LYS A 205 14.43 0.80 -30.56
CA LYS A 205 13.16 0.85 -31.35
C LYS A 205 11.90 0.33 -30.61
N ARG A 206 10.80 1.05 -30.35
CA ARG A 206 10.19 2.34 -30.77
C ARG A 206 9.18 2.81 -29.70
N PRO A 207 8.83 4.12 -29.63
CA PRO A 207 7.67 4.62 -28.91
C PRO A 207 6.46 4.65 -29.86
N ARG A 208 5.38 3.91 -29.58
CA ARG A 208 4.10 4.14 -30.27
C ARG A 208 2.93 3.92 -29.32
N GLY A 209 2.22 5.02 -29.09
CA GLY A 209 0.99 5.05 -28.34
C GLY A 209 -0.18 4.35 -29.04
N ARG A 210 -1.26 4.34 -28.26
CA ARG A 210 -2.61 3.82 -28.48
C ARG A 210 -2.83 2.40 -27.91
N PRO A 211 -3.56 2.28 -26.79
CA PRO A 211 -4.09 1.00 -26.33
C PRO A 211 -5.03 0.45 -27.41
N LYS A 212 -4.86 -0.82 -27.78
CA LYS A 212 -5.83 -1.54 -28.60
C LYS A 212 -7.11 -1.73 -27.79
N GLY A 213 -8.11 -0.91 -28.07
CA GLY A 213 -9.47 -1.16 -27.62
C GLY A 213 -10.13 -2.32 -28.39
N SER A 214 -11.16 -2.87 -27.73
CA SER A 214 -12.31 -3.59 -28.28
C SER A 214 -12.17 -5.10 -28.48
N LYS A 215 -12.84 -5.89 -27.62
CA LYS A 215 -14.22 -6.34 -27.89
C LYS A 215 -14.86 -7.09 -26.70
N ASN A 216 -16.15 -6.79 -26.51
CA ASN A 216 -17.11 -7.36 -25.57
C ASN A 216 -17.32 -8.88 -25.71
N ARG A 217 -17.76 -9.49 -24.61
CA ARG A 217 -18.88 -10.46 -24.51
C ARG A 217 -19.19 -10.65 -23.01
N GLY A 218 -20.25 -10.02 -22.49
CA GLY A 218 -21.57 -10.64 -22.29
C GLY A 218 -21.62 -11.22 -20.85
N GLY A 219 -22.54 -10.90 -19.94
CA GLY A 219 -23.92 -10.43 -20.04
C GLY A 219 -24.76 -11.32 -19.10
N LYS A 220 -25.18 -10.80 -17.94
CA LYS A 220 -26.34 -11.20 -17.11
C LYS A 220 -26.36 -10.26 -15.88
N ALA A 221 -27.26 -9.30 -15.72
CA ALA A 221 -28.71 -9.36 -15.52
C ALA A 221 -29.12 -10.09 -14.22
N GLY A 222 -29.71 -9.31 -13.29
CA GLY A 222 -30.31 -9.71 -12.01
C GLY A 222 -30.08 -8.61 -10.96
N ALA A 223 -30.81 -7.48 -10.97
CA ALA A 223 -32.20 -7.26 -10.57
C ALA A 223 -32.48 -7.40 -9.05
N SER A 224 -32.86 -6.27 -8.44
CA SER A 224 -33.56 -6.06 -7.15
C SER A 224 -32.80 -6.44 -5.87
N VAL A 225 -32.77 -5.66 -4.80
CA VAL A 225 -33.89 -4.98 -4.12
C VAL A 225 -33.43 -3.66 -3.49
N ALA A 226 -34.20 -2.61 -3.75
CA ALA A 226 -34.20 -1.38 -2.96
C ALA A 226 -35.00 -1.62 -1.67
N SER A 227 -34.38 -1.39 -0.51
CA SER A 227 -35.10 -1.20 0.75
C SER A 227 -34.96 0.26 1.16
N ALA A 228 -35.97 1.03 0.79
CA ALA A 228 -36.34 2.25 1.48
C ALA A 228 -37.13 1.85 2.74
N SER A 229 -36.73 2.37 3.90
CA SER A 229 -37.57 2.42 5.09
C SER A 229 -37.28 3.75 5.76
N GLY A 230 -38.27 4.65 5.66
CA GLY A 230 -38.29 5.91 6.39
C GLY A 230 -38.91 5.77 7.78
N LEU A 231 -39.06 6.95 8.40
CA LEU A 231 -39.61 7.27 9.74
C LEU A 231 -38.58 7.11 10.88
N ALA A 232 -38.29 8.12 11.70
CA ALA A 232 -39.20 9.13 12.24
C ALA A 232 -38.59 10.55 12.30
N ALA A 233 -39.39 11.53 11.88
CA ALA A 233 -39.30 12.90 12.33
C ALA A 233 -40.01 13.03 13.68
N SER A 234 -39.39 13.71 14.64
CA SER A 234 -40.07 14.24 15.82
C SER A 234 -39.84 15.75 15.85
N ALA A 235 -40.93 16.48 15.68
CA ALA A 235 -41.04 17.91 15.89
C ALA A 235 -41.70 18.18 17.25
N ALA A 236 -41.18 19.16 17.99
CA ALA A 236 -41.83 20.04 18.98
C ALA A 236 -40.71 20.57 19.90
N GLY A 237 -40.37 21.86 19.88
CA GLY A 237 -41.07 22.94 20.61
C GLY A 237 -40.42 23.07 21.99
N THR A 238 -40.00 24.20 22.55
CA THR A 238 -40.54 25.58 22.63
C THR A 238 -39.41 26.36 23.35
N GLY A 239 -39.00 27.59 23.03
CA GLY A 239 -39.78 28.83 23.20
C GLY A 239 -39.71 29.32 24.66
N ALA A 240 -39.10 30.50 24.84
CA ALA A 240 -38.82 31.28 26.06
C ALA A 240 -37.44 31.05 26.72
#